data_AF-A0A507D1M4-F1
#
_entry.id   AF-A0A507D1M4-F1
#
_cell.length_a   1.000
_cell.length_b   1.000
_cell.length_c   1.000
_cell.angle_alpha   90.00
_cell.angle_beta   90.00
_cell.angle_gamma   90.00
#
_symmetry.space_group_name_H-M   'P 1'
#
loop_
_entity.id
_entity.type
_entity.pdbx_description
1 polymer ?
#
loop_
_entity_poly.entity_id
_entity_poly.type
_entity_poly.pdbx_seq_one_letter_code
_entity_poly.pdbx_strand_id
1 'polypeptide(L)'
;MVLPLITVLAFHLYKTTFHAGASRRIHALKKKVMTLRHDLTNTSAQDEFARWAKLKRSLDKSVAEFETLSKEQSFSRTVFETQVSWCLRIFMWIAQFILMSMYRYEPIFYIPEGWLGPFTFLLAFPFAPKGSVSVYCWFYACKNVTRRLLQGFQ
;
A
#
# COMPACT_ATOMS: atom_id res chain seq x y z
N MET A 1 8.30 -0.01 7.75
CA MET A 1 8.98 1.02 6.93
C MET A 1 9.37 0.56 5.52
N VAL A 2 9.83 -0.68 5.31
CA VAL A 2 10.34 -1.13 3.98
C VAL A 2 9.24 -1.41 2.95
N LEU A 3 8.14 -2.06 3.34
CA LEU A 3 6.99 -2.35 2.46
C LEU A 3 6.37 -1.12 1.76
N PRO A 4 6.07 0.00 2.45
CA PRO A 4 5.52 1.19 1.79
C PRO A 4 6.51 1.85 0.81
N LEU A 5 7.82 1.64 1.00
CA LEU A 5 8.85 2.17 0.11
C LEU A 5 8.87 1.39 -1.22
N ILE A 6 8.74 0.06 -1.13
CA ILE A 6 8.66 -0.83 -2.30
C ILE A 6 7.41 -0.55 -3.13
N THR A 7 6.27 -0.29 -2.49
CA THR A 7 5.00 -0.03 -3.20
C THR A 7 5.01 1.30 -3.94
N VAL A 8 5.62 2.34 -3.34
CA VAL A 8 5.81 3.64 -3.99
C VAL A 8 6.75 3.52 -5.19
N LEU A 9 7.85 2.77 -5.07
CA LEU A 9 8.78 2.52 -6.18
C LEU A 9 8.11 1.73 -7.30
N ALA A 10 7.35 0.68 -6.97
CA ALA A 10 6.60 -0.11 -7.94
C ALA A 10 5.55 0.74 -8.68
N PHE A 11 4.84 1.61 -7.96
CA PHE A 11 3.87 2.52 -8.56
C PHE A 11 4.55 3.56 -9.47
N HIS A 12 5.70 4.09 -9.07
CA HIS A 12 6.47 5.04 -9.90
C HIS A 12 6.92 4.38 -11.20
N LEU A 13 7.48 3.17 -11.13
CA LEU A 13 7.89 2.38 -12.31
C LEU A 13 6.69 2.11 -13.23
N TYR A 14 5.58 1.63 -12.66
CA TYR A 14 4.34 1.37 -13.41
C TYR A 14 3.80 2.61 -14.13
N LYS A 15 3.81 3.77 -13.45
CA LYS A 15 3.36 5.03 -14.04
C LYS A 15 4.24 5.48 -15.21
N THR A 16 5.56 5.34 -15.07
CA THR A 16 6.51 5.75 -16.11
C THR A 16 6.42 4.90 -17.37
N THR A 17 6.15 3.60 -17.24
CA THR A 17 6.13 2.67 -18.36
C THR A 17 4.77 2.61 -19.06
N PHE A 18 3.66 2.60 -18.32
CA PHE A 18 2.33 2.34 -18.90
C PHE A 18 1.40 3.57 -18.98
N HIS A 19 1.55 4.58 -18.11
CA HIS A 19 0.59 5.69 -17.99
C HIS A 19 1.11 7.08 -18.40
N ALA A 20 2.12 7.14 -19.27
CA ALA A 20 2.63 8.41 -19.80
C ALA A 20 1.53 9.24 -20.51
N GLY A 21 0.58 8.59 -21.18
CA GLY A 21 -0.53 9.25 -21.89
C GLY A 21 -1.57 9.92 -20.97
N ALA A 22 -1.93 9.28 -19.86
CA ALA A 22 -2.89 9.82 -18.89
C ALA A 22 -2.33 11.08 -18.20
N SER A 23 -1.05 11.07 -17.85
CA SER A 23 -0.37 12.23 -17.25
C SER A 23 -0.34 13.43 -18.19
N ARG A 24 -0.20 13.22 -19.51
CA ARG A 24 -0.25 14.29 -20.52
C ARG A 24 -1.64 14.94 -20.61
N ARG A 25 -2.71 14.15 -20.55
CA ARG A 25 -4.10 14.66 -20.58
C ARG A 25 -4.39 15.56 -19.38
N ILE A 26 -4.00 15.14 -18.19
CA ILE A 26 -4.19 15.92 -16.96
C ILE A 26 -3.40 17.22 -17.00
N HIS A 27 -2.17 17.18 -17.51
CA HIS A 27 -1.35 18.38 -17.67
C HIS A 27 -1.95 19.35 -18.71
N ALA A 28 -2.46 18.83 -19.83
CA ALA A 28 -3.15 19.63 -20.84
C ALA A 28 -4.43 20.27 -20.32
N LEU A 29 -5.24 19.53 -19.53
CA LEU A 29 -6.47 20.05 -18.93
C LEU A 29 -6.16 21.11 -17.87
N LYS A 30 -5.14 20.90 -17.03
CA LYS A 30 -4.65 21.90 -16.08
C LYS A 30 -4.22 23.19 -16.79
N LYS A 31 -3.51 23.08 -17.91
CA LYS A 31 -3.12 24.24 -18.73
C LYS A 31 -4.36 24.97 -19.27
N LYS A 32 -5.34 24.24 -19.82
CA LYS A 32 -6.61 24.82 -20.31
C LYS A 32 -7.41 25.54 -19.22
N VAL A 33 -7.49 24.97 -18.02
CA VAL A 33 -8.17 25.61 -16.87
C VAL A 33 -7.46 26.91 -16.48
N MET A 34 -6.13 26.91 -16.45
CA MET A 34 -5.35 28.12 -16.13
C MET A 34 -5.53 29.21 -17.19
N THR A 35 -5.53 28.86 -18.48
CA THR A 35 -5.78 29.84 -19.55
C THR A 35 -7.20 30.39 -19.48
N LEU A 36 -8.22 29.54 -19.31
CA LEU A 36 -9.62 30.00 -19.19
C LEU A 36 -9.85 30.87 -17.96
N ARG A 37 -9.17 30.60 -16.84
CA ARG A 37 -9.21 31.47 -15.66
C ARG A 37 -8.61 32.83 -15.92
N HIS A 38 -7.49 32.87 -16.64
CA HIS A 38 -6.85 34.12 -17.01
C HIS A 38 -7.76 34.95 -17.94
N ASP A 39 -8.30 34.32 -18.98
CA ASP A 39 -9.21 34.97 -19.93
C ASP A 39 -10.50 35.47 -19.26
N LEU A 40 -11.04 34.73 -18.28
CA LEU A 40 -12.22 35.15 -17.51
C LEU A 40 -11.92 36.36 -16.62
N THR A 41 -10.71 36.44 -16.07
CA THR A 41 -10.28 37.58 -15.24
C THR A 41 -10.08 38.84 -16.09
N ASN A 42 -9.65 38.68 -17.34
CA ASN A 42 -9.44 39.78 -18.28
C ASN A 42 -10.73 40.26 -18.98
N THR A 43 -11.86 39.57 -18.80
CA THR A 43 -13.14 39.91 -19.44
C THR A 43 -14.04 40.67 -18.47
N SER A 44 -14.48 41.89 -18.82
CA SER A 44 -15.45 42.67 -18.02
C SER A 44 -16.79 41.93 -17.94
N ALA A 45 -17.24 41.62 -16.74
CA ALA A 45 -18.49 40.90 -16.51
C ALA A 45 -19.74 41.75 -16.82
N GLN A 46 -19.61 43.08 -16.82
CA GLN A 46 -20.72 44.00 -17.10
C GLN A 46 -20.88 44.29 -18.60
N ASP A 47 -19.78 44.66 -19.28
CA ASP A 47 -19.85 45.07 -20.69
C ASP A 47 -19.90 43.87 -21.65
N GLU A 48 -19.16 42.80 -21.32
CA GLU A 48 -19.05 41.60 -22.15
C GLU A 48 -19.77 40.39 -21.53
N PHE A 49 -20.91 40.60 -20.86
CA PHE A 49 -21.62 39.56 -20.10
C PHE A 49 -21.86 38.27 -20.91
N ALA A 50 -22.22 38.38 -22.20
CA ALA A 50 -22.43 37.22 -23.06
C ALA A 50 -21.15 36.39 -23.28
N ARG A 51 -20.00 37.05 -23.42
CA ARG A 51 -18.69 36.41 -23.56
C ARG A 51 -18.23 35.84 -22.21
N TRP A 52 -18.37 36.62 -21.14
CA TRP A 52 -18.06 36.20 -19.78
C TRP A 52 -18.83 34.95 -19.38
N ALA A 53 -20.15 34.91 -19.64
CA ALA A 53 -21.01 33.77 -19.32
C ALA A 53 -20.62 32.49 -20.10
N LYS A 54 -20.26 32.62 -21.39
CA LYS A 54 -19.76 31.49 -22.20
C LYS A 54 -18.44 30.96 -21.64
N LEU A 55 -17.52 31.85 -21.30
CA LEU A 55 -16.19 31.50 -20.80
C LEU A 55 -16.26 30.86 -19.41
N LYS A 56 -17.12 31.39 -18.53
CA LYS A 56 -17.43 30.82 -17.22
C LYS A 56 -17.94 29.38 -17.34
N ARG A 57 -18.93 29.12 -18.20
CA ARG A 57 -19.44 27.74 -18.44
C ARG A 57 -18.36 26.80 -18.98
N SER A 58 -17.49 27.30 -19.87
CA SER A 58 -16.37 26.51 -20.40
C SER A 58 -15.32 26.17 -19.32
N LEU A 59 -15.04 27.13 -18.43
CA LEU A 59 -14.19 26.93 -17.27
C LEU A 59 -14.80 25.88 -16.32
N ASP A 60 -16.06 26.06 -15.94
CA ASP A 60 -16.75 25.15 -15.01
C ASP A 60 -16.78 23.71 -15.57
N LYS A 61 -17.01 23.55 -16.88
CA LYS A 61 -16.91 22.24 -17.57
C LYS A 61 -15.50 21.66 -17.49
N SER A 62 -14.47 22.46 -17.79
CA SER A 62 -13.07 22.01 -17.79
C SER A 62 -12.58 21.66 -16.38
N VAL A 63 -13.06 22.36 -15.35
CA VAL A 63 -12.78 22.06 -13.94
C VAL A 63 -13.45 20.75 -13.53
N ALA A 64 -14.71 20.54 -13.89
CA ALA A 64 -15.41 19.28 -13.61
C ALA A 64 -14.69 18.09 -14.26
N GLU A 65 -14.29 18.19 -15.53
CA GLU A 65 -13.50 17.17 -16.22
C GLU A 65 -12.13 16.92 -15.56
N PHE A 66 -11.48 17.96 -15.02
CA PHE A 66 -10.22 17.82 -14.31
C PHE A 66 -10.40 17.06 -12.98
N GLU A 67 -11.43 17.39 -12.22
CA GLU A 67 -11.72 16.73 -10.95
C GLU A 67 -12.07 15.26 -11.12
N THR A 68 -12.88 14.90 -12.13
CA THR A 68 -13.21 13.49 -12.41
C THR A 68 -11.97 12.70 -12.78
N LEU A 69 -11.15 13.22 -13.70
CA LEU A 69 -9.93 12.55 -14.14
C LEU A 69 -8.88 12.45 -13.02
N SER A 70 -8.79 13.46 -12.16
CA SER A 70 -7.90 13.44 -10.99
C SER A 70 -8.36 12.41 -9.95
N LYS A 71 -9.67 12.28 -9.72
CA LYS A 71 -10.24 11.26 -8.82
C LYS A 71 -9.99 9.86 -9.37
N GLU A 72 -10.22 9.63 -10.66
CA GLU A 72 -9.96 8.35 -11.32
C GLU A 72 -8.48 7.95 -11.20
N GLN A 73 -7.55 8.89 -11.43
CA GLN A 73 -6.12 8.61 -11.27
C GLN A 73 -5.75 8.27 -9.83
N SER A 74 -6.31 8.99 -8.85
CA SER A 74 -6.04 8.76 -7.43
C SER A 74 -6.60 7.43 -6.94
N PHE A 75 -7.77 7.05 -7.45
CA PHE A 75 -8.40 5.76 -7.18
C PHE A 75 -7.59 4.62 -7.79
N SER A 76 -7.25 4.72 -9.08
CA SER A 76 -6.41 3.73 -9.77
C SER A 76 -5.07 3.51 -9.06
N ARG A 77 -4.44 4.61 -8.60
CA ARG A 77 -3.23 4.55 -7.77
C ARG A 77 -3.44 3.77 -6.48
N THR A 78 -4.47 4.12 -5.72
CA THR A 78 -4.76 3.48 -4.42
C THR A 78 -5.04 1.99 -4.59
N VAL A 79 -5.81 1.62 -5.63
CA VAL A 79 -6.11 0.22 -5.93
C VAL A 79 -4.82 -0.55 -6.27
N PHE A 80 -3.96 0.00 -7.13
CA PHE A 80 -2.69 -0.64 -7.48
C PHE A 80 -1.77 -0.80 -6.26
N GLU A 81 -1.56 0.27 -5.48
CA GLU A 81 -0.73 0.21 -4.28
C GLU A 81 -1.27 -0.81 -3.27
N THR A 82 -2.60 -0.89 -3.12
CA THR A 82 -3.26 -1.88 -2.27
C THR A 82 -3.04 -3.30 -2.79
N GLN A 83 -3.23 -3.54 -4.09
CA GLN A 83 -3.03 -4.84 -4.72
C GLN A 83 -1.58 -5.32 -4.57
N VAL A 84 -0.60 -4.49 -4.90
CA VAL A 84 0.83 -4.84 -4.77
C VAL A 84 1.20 -5.11 -3.32
N SER A 85 0.75 -4.27 -2.39
CA SER A 85 0.97 -4.47 -0.95
C SER A 85 0.40 -5.81 -0.48
N TRP A 86 -0.82 -6.13 -0.92
CA TRP A 86 -1.46 -7.40 -0.60
C TRP A 86 -0.72 -8.60 -1.19
N CYS A 87 -0.34 -8.54 -2.46
CA CYS A 87 0.43 -9.59 -3.13
C CYS A 87 1.76 -9.85 -2.44
N LEU A 88 2.53 -8.81 -2.12
CA LEU A 88 3.79 -8.95 -1.37
C LEU A 88 3.56 -9.54 0.02
N ARG A 89 2.48 -9.13 0.70
CA ARG A 89 2.16 -9.66 2.03
C ARG A 89 1.77 -11.14 1.96
N ILE A 90 0.97 -11.54 0.97
CA ILE A 90 0.64 -12.96 0.72
C ILE A 90 1.91 -13.74 0.41
N PHE A 91 2.76 -13.22 -0.49
CA PHE A 91 4.01 -13.87 -0.87
C PHE A 91 4.90 -14.13 0.35
N MET A 92 5.08 -13.13 1.22
CA MET A 92 5.85 -13.28 2.46
C MET A 92 5.22 -14.32 3.41
N TRP A 93 3.89 -14.36 3.52
CA TRP A 93 3.20 -15.36 4.32
C TRP A 93 3.37 -16.78 3.76
N ILE A 94 3.28 -16.94 2.44
CA ILE A 94 3.49 -18.22 1.75
C ILE A 94 4.94 -18.68 1.96
N ALA A 95 5.92 -17.81 1.76
CA ALA A 95 7.32 -18.15 1.97
C ALA A 95 7.58 -18.59 3.42
N GLN A 96 7.03 -17.87 4.40
CA GLN A 96 7.08 -18.25 5.81
C GLN A 96 6.45 -19.63 6.06
N PHE A 97 5.26 -19.87 5.48
CA PHE A 97 4.56 -21.12 5.63
C PHE A 97 5.32 -22.31 5.02
N ILE A 98 5.94 -22.11 3.85
CA ILE A 98 6.77 -23.13 3.20
C ILE A 98 7.96 -23.47 4.09
N LEU A 99 8.69 -22.47 4.60
CA LEU A 99 9.81 -22.70 5.52
C LEU A 99 9.37 -23.46 6.78
N MET A 100 8.26 -23.05 7.40
CA MET A 100 7.71 -23.76 8.56
C MET A 100 7.33 -25.20 8.26
N SER A 101 6.76 -25.46 7.07
CA SER A 101 6.37 -26.80 6.64
C SER A 101 7.58 -27.69 6.39
N MET A 102 8.65 -27.15 5.81
CA MET A 102 9.90 -27.89 5.58
C MET A 102 10.59 -28.29 6.90
N TYR A 103 10.68 -27.36 7.85
CA TYR A 103 11.34 -27.57 9.14
C TYR A 103 10.39 -28.08 10.24
N ARG A 104 9.20 -28.60 9.89
CA ARG A 104 8.17 -28.93 10.88
C ARG A 104 8.58 -29.97 11.92
N TYR A 105 9.54 -30.84 11.58
CA TYR A 105 9.99 -31.95 12.44
C TYR A 105 11.30 -31.66 13.18
N GLU A 106 11.95 -30.54 12.91
CA GLU A 106 13.23 -30.20 13.56
C GLU A 106 12.97 -29.41 14.86
N PRO A 107 13.41 -29.92 16.02
CA PRO A 107 13.32 -29.18 17.27
C PRO A 107 14.34 -28.05 17.29
N ILE A 108 13.90 -26.83 17.65
CA ILE A 108 14.80 -25.66 17.72
C ILE A 108 15.72 -25.74 18.95
N PHE A 109 15.16 -26.17 20.08
CA PHE A 109 15.87 -26.27 21.35
C PHE A 109 15.27 -27.37 22.21
N TYR A 110 16.13 -28.10 22.91
CA TYR A 110 15.75 -29.09 23.91
C TYR A 110 15.80 -28.47 25.30
N ILE A 111 14.72 -28.63 26.06
CA ILE A 111 14.62 -28.06 27.41
C ILE A 111 15.03 -29.14 28.41
N PRO A 112 15.92 -28.83 29.39
CA PRO A 112 16.28 -29.78 30.42
C PRO A 112 15.05 -30.25 31.21
N GLU A 113 15.04 -31.53 31.58
CA GLU A 113 13.91 -32.16 32.25
C GLU A 113 13.60 -31.46 33.57
N GLY A 114 12.32 -31.10 33.78
CA GLY A 114 11.82 -30.50 35.03
C GLY A 114 11.66 -28.98 35.04
N TRP A 115 12.13 -28.23 34.04
CA TRP A 115 12.08 -26.76 34.08
C TRP A 115 10.67 -26.15 33.87
N LEU A 116 9.85 -26.78 33.02
CA LEU A 116 8.50 -26.29 32.66
C LEU A 116 7.35 -27.17 33.17
N GLY A 117 7.66 -28.19 33.99
CA GLY A 117 6.66 -29.09 34.57
C GLY A 117 5.72 -29.70 33.52
N PRO A 118 4.39 -29.81 33.76
CA PRO A 118 3.45 -30.45 32.85
C PRO A 118 3.17 -29.65 31.55
N PHE A 119 3.67 -28.42 31.42
CA PHE A 119 3.40 -27.54 30.27
C PHE A 119 4.39 -27.74 29.10
N THR A 120 5.42 -28.58 29.23
CA THR A 120 6.36 -28.90 28.13
C THR A 120 5.66 -29.41 26.87
N PHE A 121 4.51 -30.09 27.03
CA PHE A 121 3.72 -30.57 25.90
C PHE A 121 3.15 -29.43 25.03
N LEU A 122 2.73 -28.31 25.64
CA LEU A 122 2.21 -27.14 24.92
C LEU A 122 3.28 -26.46 24.06
N LEU A 123 4.54 -26.48 24.50
CA LEU A 123 5.66 -25.94 23.72
C LEU A 123 6.09 -26.87 22.59
N ALA A 124 5.88 -28.19 22.74
CA ALA A 124 6.21 -29.20 21.74
C ALA A 124 5.13 -29.34 20.64
N PHE A 125 3.87 -29.01 20.94
CA PHE A 125 2.79 -29.00 19.96
C PHE A 125 3.07 -27.95 18.86
N PRO A 126 2.77 -28.21 17.56
CA PRO A 126 2.05 -29.35 16.97
C PRO A 126 2.89 -30.53 16.43
N PHE A 127 4.20 -30.37 16.16
CA PHE A 127 4.99 -31.38 15.42
C PHE A 127 6.37 -31.72 16.01
N ALA A 128 6.76 -31.13 17.15
CA ALA A 128 8.08 -31.35 17.72
C ALA A 128 8.10 -32.53 18.72
N PRO A 129 9.24 -33.23 18.87
CA PRO A 129 9.39 -34.30 19.86
C PRO A 129 9.20 -33.78 21.29
N LYS A 130 8.70 -34.64 22.19
CA LYS A 130 8.45 -34.29 23.60
C LYS A 130 9.73 -33.75 24.25
N GLY A 131 9.60 -32.64 24.99
CA GLY A 131 10.75 -31.98 25.65
C GLY A 131 11.47 -30.94 24.78
N SER A 132 10.95 -30.61 23.60
CA SER A 132 11.51 -29.59 22.71
C SER A 132 10.50 -28.48 22.36
N VAL A 133 11.01 -27.36 21.84
CA VAL A 133 10.19 -26.23 21.37
C VAL A 133 9.91 -26.38 19.88
N SER A 134 8.63 -26.30 19.49
CA SER A 134 8.25 -26.34 18.08
C SER A 134 8.63 -25.07 17.34
N VAL A 135 8.98 -25.22 16.06
CA VAL A 135 9.30 -24.09 15.16
C VAL A 135 8.16 -23.07 15.12
N TYR A 136 6.91 -23.53 15.17
CA TYR A 136 5.72 -22.69 15.20
C TYR A 136 5.63 -21.85 16.48
N CYS A 137 5.86 -22.47 17.65
CA CYS A 137 5.83 -21.78 18.94
C CYS A 137 6.93 -20.70 19.01
N TRP A 138 8.15 -21.06 18.63
CA TRP A 138 9.29 -20.15 18.61
C TRP A 138 9.10 -18.98 17.66
N PHE A 139 8.63 -19.25 16.43
CA PHE A 139 8.38 -18.21 15.45
C PHE A 139 7.27 -17.25 15.91
N TYR A 140 6.21 -17.78 16.52
CA TYR A 140 5.14 -16.96 17.09
C TYR A 140 5.65 -16.06 18.23
N ALA A 141 6.51 -16.58 19.11
CA ALA A 141 7.16 -15.81 20.16
C ALA A 141 8.02 -14.68 19.57
N CYS A 142 8.93 -15.00 18.64
CA CYS A 142 9.79 -14.02 17.96
C CYS A 142 8.96 -12.93 17.27
N LYS A 143 7.90 -13.32 16.53
CA LYS A 143 7.02 -12.36 15.84
C LYS A 143 6.33 -11.42 16.81
N ASN A 144 5.86 -11.90 17.96
CA ASN A 144 5.23 -11.06 18.97
C ASN A 144 6.23 -10.13 19.67
N VAL A 145 7.42 -10.61 20.01
CA VAL A 145 8.47 -9.79 20.61
C VAL A 145 8.89 -8.69 19.64
N THR A 146 9.23 -9.03 18.39
CA THR A 146 9.59 -8.04 17.36
C THR A 146 8.47 -7.04 17.12
N ARG A 147 7.21 -7.47 17.10
CA ARG A 147 6.06 -6.56 16.97
C ARG A 147 5.96 -5.60 18.15
N ARG A 148 6.10 -6.08 19.38
CA ARG A 148 6.06 -5.25 20.59
C ARG A 148 7.22 -4.26 20.63
N LEU A 149 8.42 -4.69 20.26
CA LEU A 149 9.59 -3.82 20.17
C LEU A 149 9.37 -2.71 19.14
N LEU A 150 8.93 -3.05 17.92
CA LEU A 150 8.60 -2.06 16.88
C LEU A 150 7.53 -1.05 17.33
N GLN A 151 6.54 -1.49 18.11
CA GLN A 151 5.51 -0.61 18.66
C GLN A 151 6.01 0.27 19.82
N GLY A 152 6.98 -0.20 20.61
CA GLY A 152 7.58 0.58 21.69
C GLY A 152 8.57 1.65 21.22
N PHE A 153 9.01 1.59 19.96
CA PHE A 153 9.91 2.58 19.33
C PHE A 153 9.18 3.65 18.49
N GLN A 154 7.85 3.55 18.34
CA GLN A 154 7.00 4.56 17.69
C GLN A 154 6.26 5.40 18.74
#